data_AF-A0A1W0E943-F1
#
_entry.id   AF-A0A1W0E943-F1
#
_cell.length_a   1.000
_cell.length_b   1.000
_cell.length_c   1.000
_cell.angle_alpha   90.00
_cell.angle_beta   90.00
_cell.angle_gamma   90.00
#
_symmetry.space_group_name_H-M   'P 1'
#
loop_
_entity.id
_entity.type
_entity.pdbx_description
1 polymer ?
#
loop_
_entity_poly.entity_id
_entity_poly.type
_entity_poly.pdbx_seq_one_letter_code
_entity_poly.pdbx_strand_id
1 'polypeptide(L)'
;MFKIGITEVMGEPGVGKTNFILSQIKQENTLYITNRNVPSQIGCLKLLWILRVNTFFEFRIFMTKQLSYLINLYSFKCIVVDSFDAFLYTENKPREKRKDVTNIIQCMRNIIFKHKSKVIIVNNLFNNKDIFDSNFLLYNKYFGYKYILIVK
;
A
#
# COMPACT_ATOMS: atom_id res chain seq x y z
N MET A 1 0.67 3.72 16.74
CA MET A 1 1.92 4.00 16.00
C MET A 1 2.40 2.73 15.29
N PHE A 2 2.66 2.80 13.98
CA PHE A 2 3.13 1.65 13.19
C PHE A 2 4.60 1.31 13.46
N LYS A 3 4.91 0.02 13.57
CA LYS A 3 6.27 -0.52 13.76
C LYS A 3 7.02 -0.64 12.42
N ILE A 4 8.35 -0.81 12.49
CA ILE A 4 9.19 -1.13 11.33
C ILE A 4 8.76 -2.49 10.76
N GLY A 5 8.38 -2.50 9.48
CA GLY A 5 7.77 -3.65 8.82
C GLY A 5 6.83 -3.21 7.70
N ILE A 6 6.15 -4.18 7.11
CA ILE A 6 5.00 -3.93 6.23
C ILE A 6 3.75 -4.06 7.10
N THR A 7 2.95 -3.01 7.19
CA THR A 7 1.61 -3.06 7.77
C THR A 7 0.57 -2.89 6.68
N GLU A 8 -0.42 -3.78 6.64
CA GLU A 8 -1.57 -3.64 5.76
C GLU A 8 -2.76 -3.11 6.55
N VAL A 9 -3.43 -2.07 6.02
CA VAL A 9 -4.65 -1.50 6.57
C VAL A 9 -5.76 -1.72 5.55
N MET A 10 -6.75 -2.53 5.92
CA MET A 10 -7.87 -2.90 5.06
C MET A 10 -9.20 -2.46 5.67
N GLY A 11 -10.21 -2.29 4.82
CA GLY A 11 -11.57 -1.94 5.21
C GLY A 11 -12.37 -1.45 4.02
N GLU A 12 -13.67 -1.31 4.17
CA GLU A 12 -14.57 -0.85 3.10
C GLU A 12 -14.19 0.56 2.60
N PRO A 13 -14.57 0.94 1.37
CA PRO A 13 -14.45 2.32 0.91
C PRO A 13 -15.14 3.30 1.86
N GLY A 14 -14.53 4.45 2.14
CA GLY A 14 -15.15 5.51 2.96
C GLY A 14 -15.01 5.37 4.48
N VAL A 15 -14.51 4.24 5.03
CA VAL A 15 -14.39 4.02 6.49
C VAL A 15 -13.28 4.83 7.19
N GLY A 16 -12.69 5.82 6.52
CA GLY A 16 -11.70 6.71 7.13
C GLY A 16 -10.26 6.19 7.19
N LYS A 17 -9.91 5.11 6.46
CA LYS A 17 -8.54 4.55 6.41
C LYS A 17 -7.47 5.61 6.10
N THR A 18 -7.70 6.42 5.06
CA THR A 18 -6.78 7.50 4.66
C THR A 18 -6.58 8.49 5.81
N ASN A 19 -7.66 8.96 6.45
CA ASN A 19 -7.57 9.88 7.59
C ASN A 19 -6.84 9.26 8.79
N PHE A 20 -7.10 7.98 9.05
CA PHE A 20 -6.38 7.23 10.08
C PHE A 20 -4.87 7.20 9.78
N ILE A 21 -4.45 6.84 8.57
CA ILE A 21 -3.03 6.83 8.19
C ILE A 21 -2.42 8.23 8.33
N LEU A 22 -3.07 9.25 7.78
CA LEU A 22 -2.60 10.63 7.85
C LEU A 22 -2.43 11.11 9.30
N SER A 23 -3.31 10.70 10.21
CA SER A 23 -3.19 10.99 11.64
C SER A 23 -1.95 10.36 12.29
N GLN A 24 -1.54 9.19 11.81
CA GLN A 24 -0.42 8.43 12.38
C GLN A 24 0.95 8.87 11.83
N ILE A 25 1.00 9.49 10.65
CA ILE A 25 2.24 9.86 9.97
C ILE A 25 2.58 11.35 10.06
N LYS A 26 1.80 12.17 10.80
CA LYS A 26 1.89 13.64 10.76
C LYS A 26 3.29 14.21 10.98
N GLN A 27 4.10 13.53 11.79
CA GLN A 27 5.43 13.98 12.21
C GLN A 27 6.57 13.20 11.53
N GLU A 28 6.25 12.36 10.55
CA GLU A 28 7.23 11.48 9.91
C GLU A 28 7.51 11.93 8.48
N ASN A 29 8.80 11.94 8.10
CA ASN A 29 9.19 12.11 6.71
C ASN A 29 8.69 10.94 5.87
N THR A 30 7.64 11.21 5.10
CA THR A 30 6.82 10.18 4.50
C THR A 30 6.71 10.37 3.00
N LEU A 31 6.94 9.29 2.25
CA LEU A 31 6.56 9.19 0.85
C LEU A 31 5.19 8.54 0.74
N TYR A 32 4.25 9.24 0.12
CA TYR A 32 2.87 8.81 -0.07
C TYR A 32 2.62 8.53 -1.54
N ILE A 33 2.45 7.26 -1.88
CA ILE A 33 2.28 6.77 -3.25
C ILE A 33 0.81 6.41 -3.43
N THR A 34 0.18 6.92 -4.48
CA THR A 34 -1.26 6.72 -4.72
C THR A 34 -1.61 6.87 -6.19
N ASN A 35 -2.74 6.27 -6.60
CA ASN A 35 -3.36 6.53 -7.90
C ASN A 35 -4.57 7.47 -7.81
N ARG A 36 -4.93 7.94 -6.62
CA ARG A 36 -6.10 8.80 -6.38
C ARG A 36 -5.69 10.25 -6.19
N ASN A 37 -6.66 11.14 -6.38
CA ASN A 37 -6.51 12.52 -5.90
C ASN A 37 -6.44 12.48 -4.38
N VAL A 38 -5.45 13.17 -3.84
CA VAL A 38 -5.22 13.18 -2.41
C VAL A 38 -6.05 14.29 -1.77
N PRO A 39 -6.74 14.06 -0.64
CA PRO A 39 -7.60 15.08 -0.05
C PRO A 39 -6.84 16.37 0.29
N SER A 40 -7.48 17.52 0.09
CA SER A 40 -6.93 18.86 0.38
C SER A 40 -6.46 19.04 1.84
N GLN A 41 -6.99 18.23 2.76
CA GLN A 41 -6.65 18.20 4.19
C GLN A 41 -5.19 17.82 4.48
N ILE A 42 -4.44 17.38 3.47
CA ILE A 42 -3.01 17.07 3.57
C ILE A 42 -2.12 18.31 3.62
N GLY A 43 -2.59 19.48 3.19
CA GLY A 43 -1.78 20.71 3.10
C GLY A 43 -1.08 21.14 4.40
N CYS A 44 -1.45 20.59 5.55
CA CYS A 44 -0.82 20.85 6.85
C CYS A 44 0.37 19.92 7.18
N LEU A 45 0.69 18.93 6.34
CA LEU A 45 1.75 17.95 6.59
C LEU A 45 3.09 18.41 6.00
N LYS A 46 3.94 19.01 6.83
CA LYS A 46 5.25 19.56 6.42
C LYS A 46 6.24 18.52 5.86
N LEU A 47 6.08 17.24 6.22
CA LEU A 47 7.04 16.18 5.91
C LEU A 47 6.44 15.10 5.01
N LEU A 48 5.49 15.46 4.15
CA LEU A 48 4.82 14.53 3.25
C LEU A 48 5.16 14.83 1.79
N TRP A 49 5.68 13.81 1.10
CA TRP A 49 5.91 13.82 -0.34
C TRP A 49 4.84 12.98 -1.00
N ILE A 50 4.12 13.54 -1.97
CA ILE A 50 3.07 12.81 -2.69
C ILE A 50 3.58 12.45 -4.06
N LEU A 51 3.59 11.15 -4.36
CA LEU A 51 3.80 10.63 -5.70
C LEU A 51 2.50 10.04 -6.22
N ARG A 52 1.99 10.66 -7.28
CA ARG A 52 0.85 10.10 -8.02
C ARG A 52 1.35 9.21 -9.14
N VAL A 53 0.83 7.98 -9.18
CA VAL A 53 1.13 7.00 -10.21
C VAL A 53 -0.18 6.47 -10.77
N ASN A 54 -0.36 6.44 -12.09
CA ASN A 54 -1.67 6.21 -12.69
C ASN A 54 -1.90 4.75 -13.08
N THR A 55 -0.84 4.01 -13.43
CA THR A 55 -0.95 2.63 -13.89
C THR A 55 -0.12 1.67 -13.03
N PHE A 56 -0.49 0.39 -13.00
CA PHE A 56 0.31 -0.63 -12.33
C PHE A 56 1.71 -0.77 -12.96
N PHE A 57 1.83 -0.57 -14.27
CA PHE A 57 3.11 -0.59 -14.97
C PHE A 57 4.07 0.49 -14.46
N GLU A 58 3.61 1.74 -14.39
CA GLU A 58 4.38 2.85 -13.82
C GLU A 58 4.75 2.56 -12.36
N PHE A 59 3.79 2.07 -11.57
CA PHE A 59 4.01 1.75 -10.16
C PHE A 59 5.08 0.68 -10.00
N ARG A 60 5.03 -0.38 -10.81
CA ARG A 60 6.05 -1.43 -10.83
C ARG A 60 7.42 -0.88 -11.15
N ILE A 61 7.55 -0.05 -12.19
CA ILE A 61 8.83 0.58 -12.56
C ILE A 61 9.35 1.43 -11.40
N PHE A 62 8.48 2.28 -10.83
CA PHE A 62 8.85 3.14 -9.72
C PHE A 62 9.38 2.34 -8.53
N MET A 63 8.62 1.34 -8.08
CA MET A 63 8.97 0.50 -6.93
C MET A 63 10.27 -0.29 -7.15
N THR A 64 10.50 -0.80 -8.36
CA THR A 64 11.62 -1.70 -8.64
C THR A 64 12.90 -0.98 -9.10
N LYS A 65 12.80 0.24 -9.63
CA LYS A 65 13.94 0.97 -10.22
C LYS A 65 14.27 2.28 -9.52
N GLN A 66 13.29 3.02 -9.02
CA GLN A 66 13.47 4.42 -8.60
C GLN A 66 13.36 4.62 -7.09
N LEU A 67 12.53 3.83 -6.41
CA LEU A 67 12.24 4.03 -4.99
C LEU A 67 13.49 4.01 -4.10
N SER A 68 14.42 3.07 -4.34
CA SER A 68 15.68 2.97 -3.58
C SER A 68 16.50 4.27 -3.66
N TYR A 69 16.61 4.86 -4.86
CA TYR A 69 17.33 6.12 -5.05
C TYR A 69 16.69 7.25 -4.25
N LEU A 70 15.37 7.40 -4.32
CA LEU A 70 14.65 8.45 -3.58
C LEU A 70 14.76 8.29 -2.07
N ILE A 71 14.72 7.06 -1.55
CA ILE A 71 14.88 6.82 -0.11
C ILE A 71 16.30 7.16 0.34
N ASN A 72 17.32 6.87 -0.44
CA ASN A 72 18.69 7.29 -0.11
C ASN A 72 18.82 8.81 -0.07
N LEU A 73 18.17 9.51 -1.01
CA LEU A 73 18.27 10.97 -1.14
C LEU A 73 17.50 11.70 -0.04
N TYR A 74 16.27 11.27 0.24
CA TYR A 74 15.36 11.98 1.14
C TYR A 74 15.21 11.34 2.51
N SER A 75 15.76 10.15 2.75
CA SER A 75 15.70 9.44 4.03
C SER A 75 14.26 9.29 4.57
N PHE A 76 13.36 8.75 3.76
CA PHE A 76 11.97 8.52 4.16
C PHE A 76 11.89 7.50 5.29
N LYS A 77 11.27 7.90 6.42
CA LYS A 77 11.00 7.03 7.57
C LYS A 77 9.75 6.18 7.36
N CYS A 78 8.80 6.69 6.59
CA CYS A 78 7.56 6.00 6.25
C CYS A 78 7.30 6.03 4.75
N ILE A 79 6.79 4.92 4.21
CA ILE A 79 6.29 4.83 2.84
C ILE A 79 4.85 4.35 2.94
N VAL A 80 3.92 5.12 2.41
CA VAL A 80 2.52 4.73 2.30
C VAL A 80 2.24 4.40 0.84
N VAL A 81 1.65 3.23 0.60
CA VAL A 81 1.06 2.87 -0.70
C VAL A 81 -0.45 2.84 -0.49
N ASP A 82 -1.12 3.93 -0.85
CA ASP A 82 -2.58 4.00 -0.76
C ASP A 82 -3.23 3.41 -2.01
N SER A 83 -4.14 2.47 -1.76
CA SER A 83 -4.96 1.78 -2.72
C SER A 83 -4.14 0.89 -3.67
N PHE A 84 -3.31 0.01 -3.09
CA PHE A 84 -2.49 -0.92 -3.88
C PHE A 84 -3.36 -1.87 -4.72
N ASP A 85 -4.48 -2.31 -4.14
CA ASP A 85 -5.58 -3.03 -4.78
C ASP A 85 -6.08 -2.34 -6.07
N ALA A 86 -6.21 -1.01 -6.05
CA ALA A 86 -6.76 -0.26 -7.17
C ALA A 86 -5.85 -0.31 -8.42
N PHE A 87 -4.53 -0.41 -8.26
CA PHE A 87 -3.62 -0.62 -9.39
C PHE A 87 -3.84 -1.99 -10.05
N LEU A 88 -4.16 -3.02 -9.26
CA LEU A 88 -4.42 -4.37 -9.78
C LEU A 88 -5.83 -4.49 -10.36
N TYR A 89 -6.79 -3.69 -9.89
CA TYR A 89 -8.16 -3.67 -10.40
C TYR A 89 -8.23 -3.22 -11.87
N THR A 90 -7.36 -2.30 -12.29
CA THR A 90 -7.31 -1.79 -13.67
C THR A 90 -6.66 -2.75 -14.65
N GLU A 91 -6.09 -3.87 -14.19
CA GLU A 91 -5.43 -4.85 -15.06
C GLU A 91 -6.43 -5.87 -15.59
N ASN A 92 -6.40 -6.14 -16.91
CA ASN A 92 -7.27 -7.14 -17.55
C ASN A 92 -7.12 -8.56 -16.96
N LYS A 93 -5.92 -8.88 -16.46
CA LYS A 93 -5.59 -10.19 -15.89
C LYS A 93 -4.74 -10.04 -14.62
N PRO A 94 -5.35 -9.70 -13.47
CA PRO A 94 -4.60 -9.39 -12.24
C PRO A 94 -3.75 -10.57 -11.74
N ARG A 95 -4.24 -11.81 -11.92
CA ARG A 95 -3.52 -13.03 -11.52
C ARG A 95 -2.18 -13.22 -12.24
N GLU A 96 -2.07 -12.77 -13.49
CA GLU A 96 -0.82 -12.86 -14.26
C GLU A 96 0.25 -11.89 -13.70
N LYS A 97 -0.14 -10.90 -12.90
CA LYS A 97 0.77 -9.94 -12.27
C LYS A 97 1.36 -10.42 -10.94
N ARG A 98 1.06 -11.65 -10.50
CA ARG A 98 1.52 -12.18 -9.22
C ARG A 98 3.03 -12.09 -9.04
N LYS A 99 3.81 -12.39 -10.10
CA LYS A 99 5.27 -12.28 -10.07
C LYS A 99 5.73 -10.84 -9.84
N ASP A 100 5.08 -9.88 -10.48
CA ASP A 100 5.38 -8.46 -10.32
C ASP A 100 5.05 -7.97 -8.91
N VAL A 101 3.90 -8.40 -8.36
CA VAL A 101 3.51 -8.10 -6.97
C VAL A 101 4.53 -8.66 -5.98
N THR A 102 4.96 -9.91 -6.16
CA THR A 102 6.02 -10.51 -5.32
C THR A 102 7.31 -9.71 -5.39
N ASN A 103 7.72 -9.26 -6.59
CA ASN A 103 8.91 -8.43 -6.75
C ASN A 103 8.78 -7.08 -6.03
N ILE A 104 7.62 -6.43 -6.12
CA ILE A 104 7.32 -5.18 -5.42
C ILE A 104 7.41 -5.36 -3.90
N ILE A 105 6.81 -6.42 -3.35
CA ILE A 105 6.88 -6.73 -1.92
C ILE A 105 8.33 -7.01 -1.51
N GLN A 106 9.12 -7.70 -2.33
CA GLN A 106 10.54 -7.92 -2.05
C GLN A 106 11.32 -6.59 -2.03
N CYS A 107 11.04 -5.67 -2.96
CA CYS A 107 11.63 -4.33 -2.93
C CYS A 107 11.30 -3.59 -1.64
N MET A 108 10.04 -3.62 -1.19
CA MET A 108 9.62 -3.03 0.09
C MET A 108 10.36 -3.65 1.28
N ARG A 109 10.52 -4.98 1.32
CA ARG A 109 11.28 -5.68 2.37
C ARG A 109 12.74 -5.25 2.41
N ASN A 110 13.39 -5.15 1.26
CA ASN A 110 14.77 -4.70 1.16
C ASN A 110 14.94 -3.28 1.69
N ILE A 111 13.97 -2.40 1.38
CA ILE A 111 13.93 -1.03 1.89
C ILE A 111 13.82 -1.00 3.41
N ILE A 112 12.87 -1.76 3.98
CA ILE A 112 12.67 -1.84 5.43
C ILE A 112 13.96 -2.30 6.12
N PHE A 113 14.61 -3.34 5.58
CA PHE A 113 15.83 -3.88 6.15
C PHE A 113 16.98 -2.86 6.11
N LYS A 114 17.21 -2.25 4.95
CA LYS A 114 18.35 -1.35 4.70
C LYS A 114 18.19 0.02 5.34
N HIS A 115 16.99 0.60 5.27
CA HIS A 115 16.75 1.99 5.67
C HIS A 115 16.03 2.12 7.01
N LYS A 116 15.63 1.00 7.63
CA LYS A 116 14.80 0.98 8.86
C LYS A 116 13.50 1.78 8.70
N SER A 117 13.03 1.93 7.46
CA SER A 117 11.75 2.54 7.12
C SER A 117 10.61 1.57 7.42
N LYS A 118 9.41 2.10 7.61
CA LYS A 118 8.18 1.29 7.63
C LYS A 118 7.38 1.51 6.36
N VAL A 119 6.66 0.47 5.94
CA VAL A 119 5.78 0.51 4.77
C VAL A 119 4.36 0.25 5.24
N ILE A 120 3.43 1.11 4.81
CA ILE A 120 2.00 0.97 5.08
C ILE A 120 1.30 0.79 3.74
N ILE A 121 0.62 -0.34 3.57
CA ILE A 121 -0.21 -0.63 2.41
C ILE A 121 -1.65 -0.40 2.81
N VAL A 122 -2.37 0.46 2.10
CA VAL A 122 -3.80 0.67 2.29
C VAL A 122 -4.54 0.00 1.15
N ASN A 123 -5.50 -0.85 1.48
CA ASN A 123 -6.33 -1.56 0.50
C ASN A 123 -7.81 -1.43 0.85
N ASN A 124 -8.68 -1.48 -0.16
CA ASN A 124 -10.10 -1.63 0.09
C ASN A 124 -10.45 -3.11 0.20
N LEU A 125 -11.30 -3.41 1.17
CA LEU A 125 -12.02 -4.66 1.20
C LEU A 125 -13.27 -4.49 0.34
N PHE A 126 -13.30 -5.10 -0.83
CA PHE A 126 -14.51 -5.16 -1.63
C PHE A 126 -15.33 -6.35 -1.17
N ASN A 127 -16.58 -6.13 -0.75
CA ASN A 127 -17.55 -7.18 -0.48
C ASN A 127 -17.95 -7.85 -1.80
N ASN A 128 -17.06 -8.66 -2.38
CA ASN A 128 -17.53 -9.69 -3.28
C ASN A 128 -18.11 -10.78 -2.40
N LYS A 129 -19.41 -11.06 -2.60
CA LYS A 129 -20.13 -12.16 -1.95
C LYS A 129 -19.45 -13.54 -2.18
N ASP A 130 -18.46 -13.61 -3.06
CA ASP A 130 -17.59 -14.78 -3.34
C ASP A 130 -16.42 -14.98 -2.36
N ILE A 131 -16.34 -14.21 -1.27
CA ILE A 131 -15.19 -14.22 -0.33
C ILE A 131 -15.49 -15.02 0.95
N PHE A 132 -16.75 -15.32 1.26
CA PHE A 132 -17.09 -16.16 2.42
C PHE A 132 -17.33 -17.60 1.97
N ASP A 133 -16.30 -18.43 2.00
CA ASP A 133 -16.52 -19.87 2.17
C ASP A 133 -16.84 -20.13 3.65
N SER A 134 -17.56 -21.21 3.96
CA SER A 134 -18.11 -21.57 5.28
C SER A 134 -17.06 -21.69 6.42
N ASN A 135 -15.79 -21.43 6.13
CA ASN A 135 -14.62 -21.59 6.99
C ASN A 135 -13.89 -20.26 7.32
N PHE A 136 -14.55 -19.10 7.19
CA PHE A 136 -13.93 -17.77 7.48
C PHE A 136 -12.68 -17.45 6.64
N LEU A 137 -12.56 -18.06 5.45
CA LEU A 137 -11.44 -17.88 4.54
C LEU A 137 -11.72 -16.73 3.58
N LEU A 138 -11.07 -15.58 3.80
CA LEU A 138 -11.12 -14.44 2.88
C LEU A 138 -10.17 -14.70 1.71
N TYR A 139 -10.68 -14.79 0.48
CA TYR A 139 -9.83 -14.87 -0.72
C TYR A 139 -9.57 -13.49 -1.31
N ASN A 140 -8.30 -13.06 -1.33
CA ASN A 140 -7.92 -11.87 -2.07
C ASN A 140 -7.58 -12.25 -3.51
N LYS A 141 -8.54 -12.01 -4.41
CA LYS A 141 -8.44 -12.32 -5.85
C LYS A 141 -7.25 -11.66 -6.54
N TYR A 142 -6.72 -10.56 -5.99
CA TYR A 142 -5.65 -9.76 -6.60
C TYR A 142 -4.25 -10.23 -6.21
N PHE A 143 -4.06 -10.64 -4.95
CA PHE A 143 -2.78 -11.19 -4.50
C PHE A 143 -2.69 -12.71 -4.63
N GLY A 144 -3.83 -13.39 -4.84
CA GLY A 144 -3.88 -14.85 -4.94
C GLY A 144 -3.59 -15.57 -3.62
N TYR A 145 -3.72 -14.87 -2.49
CA TYR A 145 -3.58 -15.43 -1.14
C TYR A 145 -4.95 -15.66 -0.50
N LYS A 146 -5.06 -16.76 0.26
CA LYS A 146 -6.15 -17.02 1.19
C LYS A 146 -5.76 -16.41 2.54
N TYR A 147 -6.66 -15.64 3.13
CA TYR A 147 -6.54 -15.07 4.46
C TYR A 147 -7.49 -15.82 5.39
N ILE A 148 -7.11 -15.99 6.65
CA ILE A 148 -8.00 -16.51 7.70
C ILE A 148 -8.46 -15.30 8.49
N LEU A 149 -9.77 -15.08 8.58
CA LEU A 149 -10.33 -14.08 9.48
C LEU A 149 -10.21 -14.59 10.92
N ILE A 150 -9.40 -13.90 11.73
CA ILE A 150 -9.35 -14.13 13.18
C ILE A 150 -10.22 -13.04 13.83
N VAL A 151 -11.43 -13.41 14.26
CA VAL A 151 -12.28 -12.54 15.07
C VAL A 151 -11.81 -12.67 16.52
N LYS A 152 -11.51 -11.55 17.16
CA LYS A 152 -11.27 -11.47 18.61
C LYS A 152 -12.49 -10.88 19.30
#